data_AF-A0A1F6EBY4-F1
#
_entry.id   AF-A0A1F6EBY4-F1
#
_cell.length_a   1.000
_cell.length_b   1.000
_cell.length_c   1.000
_cell.angle_alpha   90.00
_cell.angle_beta   90.00
_cell.angle_gamma   90.00
#
_symmetry.space_group_name_H-M   'P 1'
#
loop_
_entity.id
_entity.type
_entity.pdbx_description
1 polymer ?
#
loop_
_entity_poly.entity_id
_entity_poly.type
_entity_poly.pdbx_seq_one_letter_code
_entity_poly.pdbx_strand_id
1 'polypeptide(L)'
;MDNNLNESEEKALVGLLYNHVSFGTTLQVFNETTADNTRIETMRGALEKLLVKYALLDKLSPENLLMLGIANHVPKESLEGFAANENNKHLQLRAQYFLRKKTSDDSA
;
A
#
# COMPACT_ATOMS: atom_id res chain seq x y z
N MET A 1 31.40 -0.14 13.84
CA MET A 1 30.26 0.76 14.06
C MET A 1 29.02 -0.08 13.92
N ASP A 2 28.11 0.03 14.90
CA ASP A 2 26.80 -0.58 14.77
C ASP A 2 26.01 0.26 13.75
N ASN A 3 25.72 -0.31 12.58
CA ASN A 3 25.03 0.38 11.48
C ASN A 3 23.50 0.26 11.60
N ASN A 4 23.00 -0.18 12.75
CA ASN A 4 21.58 -0.32 13.01
C ASN A 4 20.95 1.06 13.26
N LEU A 5 19.83 1.31 12.58
CA LEU A 5 19.02 2.51 12.81
C LEU A 5 18.42 2.48 14.21
N ASN A 6 18.39 3.62 14.89
CA ASN A 6 17.61 3.77 16.11
C ASN A 6 16.11 3.98 15.80
N GLU A 7 15.26 3.86 16.82
CA GLU A 7 13.80 3.93 16.64
C GLU A 7 13.32 5.22 15.95
N SER A 8 13.94 6.36 16.24
CA SER A 8 13.58 7.65 15.62
C SER A 8 13.95 7.68 14.14
N GLU A 9 15.10 7.13 13.78
CA GLU A 9 15.55 6.99 12.39
C GLU A 9 14.67 6.02 11.61
N GLU A 10 14.27 4.91 12.23
CA GLU A 10 13.35 3.95 11.62
C GLU A 10 11.95 4.56 11.42
N LYS A 11 11.44 5.35 12.37
CA LYS A 11 10.18 6.10 12.22
C LYS A 11 10.27 7.16 11.12
N ALA A 12 11.41 7.85 11.00
CA ALA A 12 11.63 8.78 9.89
C ALA A 12 11.62 8.04 8.53
N LEU A 13 12.22 6.84 8.48
CA LEU A 13 12.18 5.97 7.30
C LEU A 13 10.74 5.58 6.93
N VAL A 14 9.88 5.27 7.90
CA VAL A 14 8.45 5.01 7.66
C VAL A 14 7.79 6.19 6.96
N GLY A 15 8.04 7.42 7.40
CA GLY A 15 7.49 8.62 6.76
C GLY A 15 7.98 8.83 5.32
N LEU A 16 9.27 8.58 5.05
CA LEU A 16 9.85 8.68 3.71
C LEU A 16 9.27 7.61 2.77
N LEU A 17 9.18 6.37 3.25
CA LEU A 17 8.60 5.25 2.52
C LEU A 17 7.12 5.47 2.24
N TYR A 18 6.35 6.02 3.20
CA TYR A 18 4.93 6.32 3.03
C TYR A 18 4.69 7.19 1.78
N ASN A 19 5.42 8.30 1.66
CA ASN A 19 5.26 9.23 0.53
C ASN A 19 5.60 8.57 -0.81
N HIS A 20 6.73 7.85 -0.86
CA HIS A 20 7.16 7.16 -2.08
C HIS A 20 6.21 6.01 -2.48
N VAL A 21 5.76 5.21 -1.51
CA VAL A 21 4.86 4.09 -1.76
C VAL A 21 3.50 4.59 -2.22
N SER A 22 2.97 5.64 -1.60
CA SER A 22 1.71 6.26 -2.02
C SER A 22 1.78 6.77 -3.47
N PHE A 23 2.85 7.50 -3.81
CA PHE A 23 3.08 8.02 -5.16
C PHE A 23 3.28 6.91 -6.19
N GLY A 24 4.18 5.96 -5.93
CA GLY A 24 4.43 4.86 -6.87
C GLY A 24 3.21 3.95 -7.05
N THR A 25 2.38 3.79 -6.02
CA THR A 25 1.10 3.08 -6.14
C THR A 25 0.11 3.84 -7.02
N THR A 26 0.09 5.17 -6.97
CA THR A 26 -0.67 5.97 -7.96
C THR A 26 -0.22 5.61 -9.36
N LEU A 27 1.07 5.75 -9.68
CA LEU A 27 1.58 5.50 -11.03
C LEU A 27 1.24 4.08 -11.53
N GLN A 28 1.34 3.07 -10.65
CA GLN A 28 0.99 1.70 -10.98
C GLN A 28 -0.50 1.52 -11.31
N VAL A 29 -1.38 2.13 -10.52
CA VAL A 29 -2.84 2.04 -10.73
C VAL A 29 -3.29 2.76 -11.99
N PHE A 30 -2.63 3.86 -12.35
CA PHE A 30 -2.93 4.64 -13.54
C PHE A 30 -2.18 4.16 -14.79
N ASN A 31 -1.52 2.99 -14.75
CA ASN A 31 -0.70 2.44 -15.84
C ASN A 31 0.41 3.39 -16.34
N GLU A 32 0.91 4.26 -15.46
CA GLU A 32 2.01 5.18 -15.74
C GLU A 32 3.39 4.58 -15.38
N THR A 33 3.40 3.37 -14.82
CA THR A 33 4.59 2.52 -14.68
C THR A 33 4.39 1.20 -15.40
N THR A 34 5.49 0.49 -15.67
CA THR A 34 5.42 -0.91 -16.13
C THR A 34 4.70 -1.78 -15.09
N ALA A 35 3.96 -2.80 -15.57
CA ALA A 35 3.19 -3.72 -14.73
C ALA A 35 4.04 -4.36 -13.61
N ASP A 36 5.30 -4.67 -13.92
CA ASP A 36 6.30 -5.20 -12.99
C ASP A 36 7.19 -4.12 -12.41
N ASN A 37 6.63 -3.18 -11.65
CA ASN A 37 7.45 -2.29 -10.85
C ASN A 37 7.91 -3.01 -9.57
N THR A 38 8.82 -3.98 -9.69
CA THR A 38 9.32 -4.79 -8.56
C THR A 38 9.85 -3.93 -7.41
N ARG A 39 10.35 -2.72 -7.73
CA ARG A 39 10.81 -1.73 -6.74
C ARG A 39 9.67 -1.23 -5.86
N ILE A 40 8.51 -0.85 -6.42
CA ILE A 40 7.39 -0.37 -5.61
C ILE A 40 6.83 -1.48 -4.72
N GLU A 41 6.74 -2.71 -5.24
CA GLU A 41 6.30 -3.88 -4.47
C GLU A 41 7.25 -4.17 -3.30
N THR A 42 8.57 -4.11 -3.54
CA THR A 42 9.58 -4.28 -2.49
C THR A 42 9.46 -3.20 -1.42
N MET A 43 9.31 -1.92 -1.83
CA MET A 43 9.16 -0.81 -0.90
C MET A 43 7.87 -0.90 -0.09
N ARG A 44 6.76 -1.33 -0.72
CA ARG A 44 5.48 -1.55 -0.06
C ARG A 44 5.57 -2.66 0.98
N GLY A 45 6.17 -3.80 0.65
CA GLY A 45 6.36 -4.88 1.61
C GLY A 45 7.30 -4.50 2.76
N ALA A 46 8.33 -3.68 2.50
CA ALA A 46 9.18 -3.13 3.56
C ALA A 46 8.39 -2.17 4.48
N LEU A 47 7.58 -1.28 3.90
CA LEU A 47 6.71 -0.38 4.65
C LEU A 47 5.71 -1.13 5.51
N GLU A 48 5.03 -2.14 4.96
CA GLU A 48 4.08 -3.00 5.68
C GLU A 48 4.72 -3.64 6.91
N LYS A 49 5.93 -4.22 6.76
CA LYS A 49 6.69 -4.79 7.89
C LYS A 49 7.02 -3.76 8.97
N LEU A 50 7.37 -2.53 8.58
CA LEU A 50 7.64 -1.45 9.54
C LEU A 50 6.37 -0.97 10.25
N LEU A 51 5.25 -0.85 9.52
CA LEU A 51 3.96 -0.50 10.11
C LEU A 51 3.53 -1.55 11.15
N VAL A 52 3.76 -2.84 10.88
CA VAL A 52 3.56 -3.91 11.86
C VAL A 52 4.51 -3.76 13.06
N LYS A 53 5.82 -3.57 12.81
CA LYS A 53 6.85 -3.45 13.86
C LYS A 53 6.51 -2.35 14.88
N TYR A 54 5.96 -1.22 14.44
CA TYR A 54 5.59 -0.09 15.30
C TYR A 54 4.12 -0.06 15.72
N ALA A 55 3.34 -1.11 15.45
CA ALA A 55 1.89 -1.17 15.72
C ALA A 55 1.14 0.08 15.18
N LEU A 56 1.44 0.44 13.93
CA LEU A 56 0.86 1.59 13.25
C LEU A 56 -0.30 1.23 12.32
N LEU A 57 -0.51 -0.06 12.00
CA LEU A 57 -1.59 -0.48 11.10
C LEU A 57 -2.96 -0.01 11.59
N ASP A 58 -3.28 -0.22 12.87
CA ASP A 58 -4.58 0.15 13.45
C ASP A 58 -4.79 1.67 13.57
N LYS A 59 -3.74 2.46 13.33
CA LYS A 59 -3.80 3.93 13.28
C LYS A 59 -4.08 4.47 11.89
N LEU A 60 -4.07 3.61 10.87
CA LEU A 60 -4.36 3.96 9.49
C LEU A 60 -5.79 3.56 9.14
N SER A 61 -6.51 4.46 8.48
CA SER A 61 -7.83 4.13 7.95
C SER A 61 -7.70 3.15 6.76
N PRO A 62 -8.76 2.41 6.42
CA PRO A 62 -8.78 1.55 5.23
C PRO A 62 -8.39 2.28 3.94
N GLU A 63 -8.77 3.56 3.80
CA GLU A 63 -8.39 4.41 2.67
C GLU A 63 -6.88 4.65 2.65
N ASN A 64 -6.26 4.94 3.79
CA ASN A 64 -4.81 5.13 3.87
C ASN A 64 -4.06 3.85 3.50
N LEU A 65 -4.51 2.70 4.00
CA LEU A 65 -3.92 1.40 3.66
C LEU A 65 -4.03 1.12 2.16
N LEU A 66 -5.19 1.41 1.56
CA LEU A 66 -5.41 1.29 0.11
C LEU A 66 -4.57 2.29 -0.71
N MET A 67 -4.37 3.51 -0.21
CA MET A 67 -3.49 4.51 -0.82
C MET A 67 -2.02 4.05 -0.85
N LEU A 68 -1.59 3.28 0.15
CA LEU A 68 -0.26 2.67 0.19
C LEU A 68 -0.18 1.35 -0.61
N GLY A 69 -1.31 0.85 -1.10
CA GLY A 69 -1.40 -0.45 -1.76
C GLY A 69 -1.26 -1.64 -0.82
N ILE A 70 -1.36 -1.42 0.50
CA ILE A 70 -1.30 -2.46 1.54
C ILE A 70 -2.70 -3.09 1.65
N ALA A 71 -3.19 -3.63 0.53
CA ALA A 71 -4.57 -4.11 0.39
C ALA A 71 -4.87 -5.35 1.23
N ASN A 72 -3.85 -6.11 1.63
CA ASN A 72 -4.01 -7.30 2.48
C ASN A 72 -4.54 -6.97 3.88
N HIS A 73 -4.32 -5.73 4.34
CA HIS A 73 -4.82 -5.23 5.61
C HIS A 73 -6.11 -4.40 5.48
N VAL A 74 -6.63 -4.24 4.26
CA VAL A 74 -7.95 -3.62 4.03
C VAL A 74 -9.02 -4.71 4.13
N PRO A 75 -10.05 -4.55 4.98
CA PRO A 75 -11.15 -5.52 5.05
C PRO A 75 -11.77 -5.72 3.66
N LYS A 76 -12.09 -6.98 3.32
CA LYS A 76 -12.62 -7.33 1.99
C LYS A 76 -13.88 -6.53 1.65
N GLU A 77 -14.80 -6.41 2.60
CA GLU A 77 -16.04 -5.64 2.43
C GLU A 77 -15.77 -4.16 2.16
N SER A 78 -14.79 -3.56 2.83
CA SER A 78 -14.37 -2.18 2.57
C SER A 78 -13.77 -2.05 1.17
N LEU A 79 -12.92 -2.99 0.75
CA LEU A 79 -12.30 -2.98 -0.57
C LEU A 79 -13.34 -3.12 -1.69
N GLU A 80 -14.30 -4.02 -1.55
CA GLU A 80 -15.43 -4.19 -2.48
C GLU A 80 -16.34 -2.96 -2.48
N GLY A 81 -16.60 -2.37 -1.31
CA GLY A 81 -17.36 -1.13 -1.16
C GLY A 81 -16.71 0.05 -1.91
N PHE A 82 -15.40 0.24 -1.72
CA PHE A 82 -14.64 1.27 -2.44
C PHE A 82 -14.66 1.06 -3.95
N ALA A 83 -14.58 -0.19 -4.42
CA ALA A 83 -14.59 -0.49 -5.85
C ALA A 83 -15.94 -0.20 -6.53
N ALA A 84 -17.05 -0.35 -5.81
CA ALA A 84 -18.40 -0.24 -6.36
C ALA A 84 -19.00 1.17 -6.21
N ASN A 85 -18.86 1.82 -5.05
CA ASN A 85 -19.73 2.94 -4.64
C ASN A 85 -18.99 4.23 -4.28
N GLU A 86 -17.69 4.30 -4.50
CA GLU A 86 -16.88 5.44 -4.07
C GLU A 86 -16.96 6.62 -5.06
N ASN A 87 -17.25 7.82 -4.55
CA ASN A 87 -17.27 9.06 -5.35
C ASN A 87 -15.86 9.53 -5.69
N ASN A 88 -14.87 9.22 -4.84
CA ASN A 88 -13.47 9.45 -5.12
C ASN A 88 -12.94 8.44 -6.16
N LYS A 89 -12.90 8.86 -7.42
CA LYS A 89 -12.40 8.03 -8.54
C LYS A 89 -11.02 7.43 -8.30
N HIS A 90 -10.10 8.13 -7.62
CA HIS A 90 -8.77 7.58 -7.34
C HIS A 90 -8.85 6.39 -6.40
N LEU A 91 -9.66 6.49 -5.35
CA LEU A 91 -9.85 5.43 -4.37
C LEU A 91 -10.59 4.23 -4.99
N GLN A 92 -11.61 4.51 -5.81
CA GLN A 92 -12.32 3.48 -6.57
C GLN A 92 -11.40 2.69 -7.50
N LEU A 93 -10.59 3.37 -8.31
CA LEU A 93 -9.67 2.74 -9.26
C LEU A 93 -8.60 1.90 -8.54
N ARG A 94 -8.08 2.40 -7.41
CA ARG A 94 -7.16 1.64 -6.55
C ARG A 94 -7.80 0.35 -6.05
N ALA A 95 -9.02 0.42 -5.51
CA ALA A 95 -9.73 -0.76 -5.02
C ALA A 95 -9.95 -1.80 -6.13
N GLN A 96 -10.40 -1.36 -7.31
CA GLN A 96 -10.58 -2.24 -8.47
C GLN A 96 -9.26 -2.88 -8.93
N TYR A 97 -8.16 -2.12 -8.93
CA TYR A 97 -6.84 -2.64 -9.27
C TYR A 97 -6.42 -3.78 -8.32
N PHE A 98 -6.49 -3.56 -7.00
CA PHE A 98 -6.04 -4.54 -6.02
C PHE A 98 -6.98 -5.76 -5.91
N LEU A 99 -8.28 -5.60 -6.16
CA LEU A 99 -9.19 -6.73 -6.30
C LEU A 99 -8.80 -7.63 -7.47
N ARG A 100 -8.53 -7.05 -8.65
CA ARG A 100 -8.10 -7.81 -9.83
C ARG A 100 -6.75 -8.50 -9.61
N LYS A 101 -5.81 -7.83 -8.94
CA LYS A 101 -4.50 -8.41 -8.64
C LYS A 101 -4.61 -9.63 -7.73
N LYS A 102 -5.44 -9.53 -6.68
CA LYS A 102 -5.66 -10.63 -5.72
C LYS A 102 -6.27 -11.88 -6.37
N THR A 103 -7.25 -11.71 -7.25
CA THR A 103 -7.83 -12.85 -8.00
C THR A 103 -6.84 -13.50 -8.95
N SER A 104 -5.92 -12.73 -9.56
CA SER A 104 -4.85 -13.28 -10.39
C SER A 104 -3.83 -14.09 -9.57
N ASP A 105 -3.45 -13.59 -8.38
CA ASP A 105 -2.50 -14.28 -7.49
C ASP A 105 -3.07 -15.58 -6.90
N ASP A 106 -4.39 -15.63 -6.61
CA ASP A 106 -5.08 -16.84 -6.14
C ASP A 106 -5.26 -17.92 -7.23
N SER A 107 -5.06 -17.57 -8.50
CA SER A 107 -5.25 -18.45 -9.67
C SER A 107 -3.94 -19.05 -10.21
N ALA A 108 -2.79 -18.71 -9.62
CA ALA A 108 -1.44 -19.12 -10.01
C ALA A 108 -0.86 -20.16 -9.05
#